data_AF-A0A061HWJ5-F1
#
_entry.id   AF-A0A061HWJ5-F1
#
_cell.length_a   1.000
_cell.length_b   1.000
_cell.length_c   1.000
_cell.angle_alpha   90.00
_cell.angle_beta   90.00
_cell.angle_gamma   90.00
#
_symmetry.space_group_name_H-M   'P 1'
#
loop_
_entity.id
_entity.type
_entity.pdbx_description
1 polymer ?
#
loop_
_entity_poly.entity_id
_entity_poly.type
_entity_poly.pdbx_seq_one_letter_code
_entity_poly.pdbx_strand_id
1 'polypeptide(L)'
;MSDYIWFEGIPFPAIDYQKEIIGEIRDKFVIRDEDTIILTYPKSGTNWLIETVCLIQNKGNPECVQSVPIWDRSPWIETKSGYQNLTNKEGPHLMSSHLPFHLFPRSFFRSKAKVIYVIRNPRDVLVSGYFFWCNTNLVKNTDSLTTYFEWFLKGN
;
A
#
# COMPACT_ATOMS: atom_id res chain seq x y z
N MET A 1 9.41 16.11 14.58
CA MET A 1 8.12 15.81 13.90
C MET A 1 7.63 14.48 14.45
N SER A 2 6.31 14.28 14.59
CA SER A 2 5.77 12.96 14.96
C SER A 2 6.08 11.96 13.84
N ASP A 3 6.51 10.74 14.18
CA ASP A 3 6.82 9.69 13.19
C ASP A 3 5.58 9.23 12.39
N TYR A 4 4.39 9.60 12.87
CA TYR A 4 3.12 9.24 12.28
C TYR A 4 2.20 10.45 12.08
N ILE A 5 1.38 10.38 11.03
CA ILE A 5 0.17 11.19 10.89
C ILE A 5 -1.05 10.32 11.19
N TRP A 6 -2.04 10.89 11.85
CA TRP A 6 -3.29 10.21 12.19
C TRP A 6 -4.44 10.73 11.34
N PHE A 7 -5.15 9.83 10.66
CA PHE A 7 -6.35 10.14 9.88
C PHE A 7 -7.46 9.15 10.24
N GLU A 8 -8.59 9.64 10.74
CA GLU A 8 -9.75 8.84 11.17
C GLU A 8 -9.39 7.65 12.09
N GLY A 9 -8.43 7.86 12.99
CA GLY A 9 -7.99 6.84 13.95
C GLY A 9 -6.98 5.84 13.42
N ILE A 10 -6.52 5.99 12.17
CA ILE A 10 -5.50 5.12 11.56
C ILE A 10 -4.15 5.87 11.50
N PRO A 11 -3.05 5.24 11.95
CA PRO A 11 -1.70 5.80 11.83
C PRO A 11 -1.10 5.52 10.45
N PHE A 12 -0.50 6.54 9.86
CA PHE A 12 0.28 6.45 8.62
C PHE A 12 1.69 6.99 8.87
N PRO A 13 2.73 6.48 8.18
CA PRO A 13 4.07 7.06 8.25
C PRO A 13 4.04 8.55 7.92
N ALA A 14 4.75 9.39 8.66
CA ALA A 14 4.81 10.82 8.33
C ALA A 14 5.59 11.13 7.04
N ILE A 15 6.40 10.18 6.58
CA ILE A 15 7.17 10.29 5.34
C ILE A 15 6.29 9.85 4.16
N ASP A 16 6.09 10.76 3.21
CA ASP A 16 5.37 10.53 1.95
C ASP A 16 3.85 10.31 2.06
N TYR A 17 3.25 10.52 3.25
CA TYR A 17 1.79 10.57 3.43
C TYR A 17 1.33 11.96 3.87
N GLN A 18 0.13 12.35 3.44
CA GLN A 18 -0.51 13.61 3.84
C GLN A 18 -1.99 13.37 4.09
N LYS A 19 -2.54 13.96 5.17
CA LYS A 19 -3.94 13.75 5.56
C LYS A 19 -4.90 14.24 4.49
N GLU A 20 -4.55 15.34 3.83
CA GLU A 20 -5.30 15.96 2.75
C GLU A 20 -5.39 14.99 1.56
N ILE A 21 -4.26 14.37 1.20
CA ILE A 21 -4.18 13.39 0.11
C ILE A 21 -5.02 12.16 0.43
N ILE A 22 -4.94 11.62 1.65
CA ILE A 22 -5.76 10.46 2.06
C ILE A 22 -7.26 10.79 1.95
N GLY A 23 -7.67 11.99 2.37
CA GLY A 23 -9.04 12.47 2.20
C GLY A 23 -9.45 12.60 0.73
N GLU A 24 -8.60 13.18 -0.12
CA GLU A 24 -8.85 13.28 -1.55
C GLU A 24 -8.93 11.92 -2.24
N ILE A 25 -8.12 10.96 -1.82
CA ILE A 25 -8.15 9.60 -2.33
C ILE A 25 -9.49 8.94 -2.03
N ARG A 26 -9.96 9.05 -0.78
CA ARG A 26 -11.25 8.48 -0.39
C ARG A 26 -12.40 9.12 -1.16
N ASP A 27 -12.42 10.45 -1.25
CA ASP A 27 -13.62 11.19 -1.65
C ASP A 27 -13.64 11.61 -3.14
N LYS A 28 -12.48 11.74 -3.80
CA LYS A 28 -12.36 12.29 -5.16
C LYS A 28 -11.61 11.42 -6.16
N PHE A 29 -10.70 10.54 -5.73
CA PHE A 29 -9.92 9.72 -6.67
C PHE A 29 -10.83 8.80 -7.47
N VAL A 30 -10.64 8.77 -8.79
CA VAL A 30 -11.47 8.03 -9.73
C VAL A 30 -10.77 6.75 -10.14
N ILE A 31 -11.31 5.62 -9.69
CA ILE A 31 -10.92 4.30 -10.14
C ILE A 31 -11.61 4.00 -11.48
N ARG A 32 -10.85 3.53 -12.46
CA ARG A 32 -11.32 3.17 -13.80
C ARG A 32 -11.71 1.70 -13.87
N ASP A 33 -12.58 1.34 -14.81
CA ASP A 33 -13.07 -0.04 -14.96
C ASP A 33 -11.95 -1.04 -15.32
N GLU A 34 -10.89 -0.56 -15.96
CA GLU A 34 -9.75 -1.36 -16.42
C GLU A 34 -8.66 -1.53 -15.35
N ASP A 35 -8.77 -0.82 -14.22
CA ASP A 35 -7.76 -0.84 -13.17
C ASP A 35 -7.67 -2.20 -12.47
N THR A 36 -6.47 -2.55 -12.04
CA THR A 36 -6.19 -3.71 -11.19
C THR A 36 -5.47 -3.26 -9.93
N ILE A 37 -6.04 -3.63 -8.78
CA ILE A 37 -5.59 -3.13 -7.49
C ILE A 37 -5.15 -4.32 -6.62
N ILE A 38 -3.94 -4.23 -6.07
CA ILE A 38 -3.41 -5.15 -5.08
C ILE A 38 -3.71 -4.61 -3.70
N LEU A 39 -4.51 -5.33 -2.92
CA LEU A 39 -4.87 -4.95 -1.55
C LEU A 39 -4.26 -5.92 -0.55
N THR A 40 -3.57 -5.37 0.44
CA THR A 40 -2.92 -6.16 1.49
C THR A 40 -2.88 -5.39 2.78
N TYR A 41 -2.95 -6.07 3.92
CA TYR A 41 -2.38 -5.49 5.14
C TYR A 41 -0.84 -5.43 5.00
N PRO A 42 -0.14 -4.38 5.47
CA PRO A 42 1.31 -4.28 5.34
C PRO A 42 2.03 -5.57 5.73
N LYS A 43 3.08 -5.94 4.98
CA LYS A 43 3.90 -7.16 5.20
C LYS A 43 3.22 -8.50 4.90
N SER A 44 2.06 -8.48 4.25
CA SER A 44 1.36 -9.69 3.79
C SER A 44 1.85 -10.26 2.45
N GLY A 45 2.97 -9.75 1.91
CA GLY A 45 3.56 -10.25 0.64
C GLY A 45 3.24 -9.41 -0.60
N THR A 46 2.92 -8.12 -0.42
CA THR A 46 2.56 -7.17 -1.50
C THR A 46 3.57 -7.18 -2.65
N ASN A 47 4.87 -7.07 -2.37
CA ASN A 47 5.92 -7.06 -3.39
C ASN A 47 5.94 -8.34 -4.23
N TRP A 48 5.74 -9.50 -3.59
CA TRP A 48 5.73 -10.77 -4.30
C TRP A 48 4.54 -10.87 -5.26
N LEU A 49 3.37 -10.36 -4.84
CA LEU A 49 2.21 -10.31 -5.71
C LEU A 49 2.39 -9.29 -6.85
N ILE A 50 2.96 -8.10 -6.58
CA ILE A 50 3.27 -7.11 -7.61
C ILE A 50 4.16 -7.73 -8.69
N GLU A 51 5.25 -8.40 -8.29
CA GLU A 51 6.15 -9.10 -9.23
C GLU A 51 5.41 -10.13 -10.09
N THR A 52 4.60 -10.96 -9.44
CA THR A 52 3.85 -12.01 -10.12
C THR A 52 2.88 -11.42 -11.15
N VAL A 53 2.14 -10.38 -10.80
CA VAL A 53 1.19 -9.71 -11.70
C VAL A 53 1.93 -9.00 -12.84
N CYS A 54 3.03 -8.31 -12.57
CA CYS A 54 3.84 -7.67 -13.61
C CYS A 54 4.36 -8.69 -14.63
N LEU A 55 4.87 -9.85 -14.18
CA LEU A 55 5.32 -10.91 -15.08
C LEU A 55 4.17 -11.51 -15.89
N ILE A 56 2.98 -11.70 -15.29
CA ILE A 56 1.79 -12.16 -16.02
C ILE A 56 1.41 -11.16 -17.12
N GLN A 57 1.36 -9.86 -16.80
CA GLN A 57 1.03 -8.79 -17.75
C GLN A 57 2.04 -8.71 -18.91
N ASN A 58 3.31 -9.02 -18.64
CA ASN A 58 4.40 -9.02 -19.62
C ASN A 58 4.67 -10.41 -20.22
N LYS A 59 3.75 -11.37 -20.08
CA LYS A 59 3.87 -12.74 -20.63
C LYS A 59 5.18 -13.44 -20.26
N GLY A 60 5.66 -13.20 -19.04
CA GLY A 60 6.90 -13.75 -18.51
C GLY A 60 8.18 -12.99 -18.87
N ASN A 61 8.11 -11.90 -19.65
CA ASN A 61 9.29 -11.08 -19.93
C ASN A 61 9.72 -10.31 -18.66
N PRO A 62 10.95 -10.51 -18.14
CA PRO A 62 11.42 -9.88 -16.91
C PRO A 62 11.95 -8.46 -17.08
N GLU A 63 12.09 -7.95 -18.32
CA GLU A 63 12.72 -6.65 -18.59
C GLU A 63 12.13 -5.51 -17.76
N CYS A 64 10.80 -5.42 -17.69
CA CYS A 64 10.11 -4.38 -16.91
C CYS A 64 10.41 -4.50 -15.41
N VAL A 65 10.38 -5.70 -14.84
CA VAL A 65 10.59 -5.88 -13.39
C VAL A 65 12.04 -5.70 -12.96
N GLN A 66 12.99 -5.89 -13.88
CA GLN A 66 14.42 -5.68 -13.67
C GLN A 66 14.85 -4.23 -13.88
N SER A 67 14.14 -3.46 -14.70
CA SER A 67 14.51 -2.08 -15.07
C SER A 67 13.70 -1.00 -14.35
N VAL A 68 12.46 -1.29 -13.93
CA VAL A 68 11.57 -0.31 -13.31
C VAL A 68 11.37 -0.64 -11.83
N PRO A 69 11.58 0.34 -10.92
CA PRO A 69 11.33 0.15 -9.49
C PRO A 69 9.90 -0.33 -9.20
N ILE A 70 9.75 -1.12 -8.14
CA ILE A 70 8.48 -1.77 -7.82
C ILE A 70 7.34 -0.78 -7.54
N TRP A 71 7.66 0.34 -6.90
CA TRP A 71 6.71 1.42 -6.59
C TRP A 71 6.29 2.22 -7.82
N ASP A 72 7.04 2.18 -8.93
CA ASP A 72 6.64 2.82 -10.18
C ASP A 72 5.79 1.88 -11.06
N ARG A 73 6.00 0.56 -10.91
CA ARG A 73 5.19 -0.48 -11.56
C ARG A 73 3.81 -0.65 -10.93
N SER A 74 3.74 -0.56 -9.61
CA SER A 74 2.49 -0.60 -8.85
C SER A 74 2.51 0.44 -7.72
N PRO A 75 2.20 1.71 -8.04
CA PRO A 75 2.22 2.79 -7.06
C PRO A 75 1.23 2.56 -5.92
N TRP A 76 1.63 2.94 -4.71
CA TRP A 76 0.73 2.98 -3.56
C TRP A 76 -0.19 4.19 -3.66
N ILE A 77 -1.50 3.97 -3.73
CA ILE A 77 -2.48 5.03 -3.98
C ILE A 77 -2.39 6.10 -2.88
N GLU A 78 -2.24 5.66 -1.62
CA GLU A 78 -2.22 6.49 -0.41
C GLU A 78 -0.96 7.32 -0.17
N THR A 79 0.10 7.14 -0.97
CA THR A 79 1.30 7.99 -0.87
C THR A 79 1.18 9.22 -1.77
N LYS A 80 1.85 10.31 -1.39
CA LYS A 80 1.92 11.51 -2.21
C LYS A 80 2.51 11.21 -3.58
N SER A 81 3.62 10.47 -3.61
CA SER A 81 4.29 10.05 -4.84
C SER A 81 3.38 9.20 -5.74
N GLY A 82 2.67 8.22 -5.17
CA GLY A 82 1.80 7.32 -5.92
C GLY A 82 0.53 8.02 -6.42
N TYR A 83 -0.11 8.85 -5.60
CA TYR A 83 -1.24 9.68 -6.02
C TYR A 83 -0.90 10.57 -7.23
N GLN A 84 0.25 11.24 -7.19
CA GLN A 84 0.73 12.07 -8.31
C GLN A 84 1.04 11.24 -9.56
N ASN A 85 1.67 10.08 -9.40
CA ASN A 85 1.97 9.17 -10.51
C ASN A 85 0.68 8.71 -11.21
N LEU A 86 -0.29 8.22 -10.43
CA LEU A 86 -1.55 7.66 -10.95
C LEU A 86 -2.48 8.71 -11.57
N THR A 87 -2.43 9.95 -11.07
CA THR A 87 -3.23 11.05 -11.64
C THR A 87 -2.75 11.46 -13.04
N ASN A 88 -1.44 11.40 -13.28
CA ASN A 88 -0.83 11.84 -14.53
C ASN A 88 -0.69 10.72 -15.58
N LYS A 89 -0.97 9.47 -15.21
CA LYS A 89 -0.75 8.31 -16.08
C LYS A 89 -2.02 7.99 -16.87
N GLU A 90 -1.86 7.74 -18.17
CA GLU A 90 -2.94 7.21 -19.02
C GLU A 90 -2.97 5.68 -19.04
N GLY A 91 -4.11 5.09 -19.41
CA GLY A 91 -4.27 3.64 -19.60
C GLY A 91 -4.66 2.85 -18.35
N PRO A 92 -4.69 1.51 -18.43
CA PRO A 92 -5.01 0.63 -17.31
C PRO A 92 -3.89 0.65 -16.28
N HIS A 93 -4.23 0.81 -15.01
CA HIS A 93 -3.24 0.90 -13.95
C HIS A 93 -3.19 -0.36 -13.10
N LEU A 94 -1.96 -0.86 -12.88
CA LEU A 94 -1.66 -1.69 -11.72
C LEU A 94 -1.30 -0.75 -10.57
N MET A 95 -2.02 -0.86 -9.45
CA MET A 95 -1.78 -0.06 -8.26
C MET A 95 -1.89 -0.90 -6.99
N SER A 96 -1.36 -0.41 -5.89
CA SER A 96 -1.35 -1.09 -4.60
C SER A 96 -1.97 -0.22 -3.51
N SER A 97 -2.56 -0.84 -2.50
CA SER A 97 -3.02 -0.11 -1.32
C SER A 97 -3.04 -0.98 -0.06
N HIS A 98 -2.77 -0.33 1.06
CA HIS A 98 -2.92 -0.81 2.43
C HIS A 98 -4.11 -0.18 3.15
N LEU A 99 -4.88 0.69 2.47
CA LEU A 99 -5.98 1.40 3.09
C LEU A 99 -7.05 0.42 3.60
N PRO A 100 -7.57 0.64 4.82
CA PRO A 100 -8.75 -0.07 5.28
C PRO A 100 -9.96 0.34 4.44
N PHE A 101 -10.96 -0.54 4.38
CA PHE A 101 -12.16 -0.38 3.56
C PHE A 101 -12.81 1.02 3.65
N HIS A 102 -12.92 1.60 4.84
CA HIS A 102 -13.59 2.89 5.06
C HIS A 102 -12.80 4.11 4.55
N LEU A 103 -11.50 3.94 4.28
CA LEU A 103 -10.63 4.97 3.68
C LEU A 103 -10.39 4.74 2.20
N PHE A 104 -10.85 3.62 1.64
CA PHE A 104 -10.63 3.26 0.25
C PHE A 104 -11.43 4.17 -0.71
N PRO A 105 -10.96 4.43 -1.96
CA PRO A 105 -11.66 5.30 -2.90
C PRO A 105 -13.13 4.92 -3.12
N ARG A 106 -14.06 5.85 -2.87
CA ARG A 106 -15.50 5.59 -3.00
C ARG A 106 -15.91 5.25 -4.43
N SER A 107 -15.17 5.74 -5.42
CA SER A 107 -15.41 5.47 -6.85
C SER A 107 -15.26 3.98 -7.19
N PHE A 108 -14.40 3.25 -6.48
CA PHE A 108 -14.20 1.80 -6.67
C PHE A 108 -15.51 1.02 -6.58
N PHE A 109 -16.37 1.35 -5.60
CA PHE A 109 -17.61 0.61 -5.35
C PHE A 109 -18.66 0.78 -6.47
N ARG A 110 -18.40 1.64 -7.45
CA ARG A 110 -19.24 1.86 -8.63
C ARG A 110 -18.55 1.45 -9.93
N SER A 111 -17.27 1.06 -9.87
CA SER A 111 -16.49 0.64 -11.04
C SER A 111 -16.49 -0.88 -11.19
N LYS A 112 -15.92 -1.35 -12.30
CA LYS A 112 -15.65 -2.76 -12.60
C LYS A 112 -14.19 -3.15 -12.40
N ALA A 113 -13.42 -2.28 -11.73
CA ALA A 113 -12.01 -2.52 -11.45
C ALA A 113 -11.83 -3.85 -10.69
N LYS A 114 -10.70 -4.50 -10.93
CA LYS A 114 -10.37 -5.78 -10.32
C LYS A 114 -9.54 -5.57 -9.07
N VAL A 115 -9.83 -6.33 -8.02
CA VAL A 115 -9.05 -6.34 -6.79
C VAL A 115 -8.48 -7.74 -6.56
N ILE A 116 -7.21 -7.80 -6.20
CA ILE A 116 -6.55 -8.99 -5.69
C ILE A 116 -6.20 -8.72 -4.23
N TYR A 117 -7.01 -9.27 -3.31
CA TYR A 117 -6.79 -9.13 -1.87
C TYR A 117 -5.96 -10.31 -1.35
N VAL A 118 -4.82 -10.04 -0.70
CA VAL A 118 -3.98 -11.09 -0.10
C VAL A 118 -3.93 -10.95 1.41
N ILE A 119 -4.24 -12.06 2.08
CA ILE A 119 -4.09 -12.24 3.52
C ILE A 119 -2.89 -13.14 3.82
N ARG A 120 -2.25 -12.88 4.96
CA ARG A 120 -1.18 -13.71 5.51
C ARG A 120 -1.48 -13.97 6.98
N ASN A 121 -0.99 -15.10 7.52
CA ASN A 121 -1.11 -15.39 8.94
C ASN A 121 -0.59 -14.19 9.77
N PRO A 122 -1.42 -13.60 10.65
CA PRO A 122 -1.07 -12.38 11.36
C PRO A 122 0.16 -12.54 12.26
N ARG A 123 0.48 -13.77 12.69
CA ARG A 123 1.70 -14.08 13.44
C ARG A 123 2.96 -13.85 12.59
N ASP A 124 2.92 -14.27 11.31
CA ASP A 124 4.03 -14.07 10.38
C ASP A 124 4.13 -12.60 9.94
N VAL A 125 2.99 -11.94 9.79
CA VAL A 125 2.92 -10.49 9.50
C VAL A 125 3.60 -9.71 10.62
N LEU A 126 3.28 -10.01 11.88
CA LEU A 126 3.89 -9.38 13.06
C LEU A 126 5.41 -9.55 13.05
N VAL A 127 5.91 -10.77 12.90
CA VAL A 127 7.36 -11.02 12.87
C VAL A 127 8.02 -10.28 11.70
N SER A 128 7.41 -10.33 10.51
CA SER A 128 7.93 -9.62 9.33
C SER A 128 7.92 -8.09 9.49
N GLY A 129 6.89 -7.55 10.14
CA GLY A 129 6.76 -6.13 10.45
C GLY A 129 7.83 -5.67 11.44
N TYR A 130 8.01 -6.40 12.54
CA TYR A 130 9.02 -6.08 13.55
C TYR A 130 10.42 -5.91 12.92
N PHE A 131 10.89 -6.93 12.20
CA PHE A 131 12.22 -6.88 11.59
C PHE A 131 12.33 -5.82 10.50
N PHE A 132 11.27 -5.54 9.75
CA PHE A 132 11.31 -4.51 8.73
C PHE A 132 11.36 -3.11 9.34
N TRP A 133 10.41 -2.78 10.20
CA TRP A 133 10.28 -1.42 10.73
C TRP A 133 11.48 -1.01 11.57
N CYS A 134 12.01 -1.90 12.41
CA CYS A 134 13.22 -1.64 13.21
C CYS A 134 14.49 -1.35 12.38
N ASN A 135 14.50 -1.75 11.10
CA ASN A 135 15.63 -1.54 10.18
C ASN A 135 15.36 -0.43 9.15
N THR A 136 14.32 0.38 9.35
CA THR A 136 13.98 1.50 8.47
C THR A 136 13.88 2.80 9.25
N ASN A 137 14.03 3.94 8.56
CA ASN A 137 13.78 5.27 9.14
C ASN A 137 12.38 5.79 8.80
N LEU A 138 11.45 4.89 8.42
CA LEU A 138 10.11 5.27 7.95
C LEU A 138 9.14 5.56 9.09
N VAL A 139 9.35 4.92 10.24
CA VAL A 139 8.49 4.99 11.41
C VAL A 139 9.32 4.91 12.68
N LYS A 140 8.69 5.14 13.84
CA LYS A 140 9.34 4.99 15.13
C LYS A 140 9.86 3.56 15.33
N ASN A 141 11.17 3.43 15.56
CA ASN A 141 11.75 2.16 15.99
C ASN A 141 11.26 1.78 17.38
N THR A 142 11.11 0.48 17.61
CA THR A 142 10.77 -0.08 18.92
C THR A 142 11.97 -0.80 19.48
N ASP A 143 12.17 -0.65 20.79
CA ASP A 143 13.33 -1.20 21.48
C ASP A 143 13.17 -2.69 21.79
N SER A 144 11.96 -3.26 21.63
CA SER A 144 11.71 -4.68 21.89
C SER A 144 10.57 -5.30 21.07
N LEU A 145 10.70 -6.60 20.79
CA LEU A 145 9.64 -7.39 20.16
C LEU A 145 8.36 -7.43 21.00
N THR A 146 8.48 -7.47 22.33
CA THR A 146 7.32 -7.48 23.24
C THR A 146 6.48 -6.21 23.09
N THR A 147 7.13 -5.04 23.05
CA THR A 147 6.45 -3.76 22.83
C THR A 147 5.77 -3.72 21.45
N TYR A 148 6.47 -4.19 20.40
CA TYR A 148 5.88 -4.29 19.06
C TYR A 148 4.66 -5.21 19.03
N PHE A 149 4.74 -6.35 19.73
CA PHE A 149 3.64 -7.31 19.83
C PHE A 149 2.38 -6.68 20.43
N GLU A 150 2.53 -5.91 21.51
CA GLU A 150 1.41 -5.18 22.11
C GLU A 150 0.81 -4.11 21.19
N TRP A 151 1.64 -3.38 20.44
CA TRP A 151 1.17 -2.40 19.47
C TRP A 151 0.37 -3.07 18.34
N PHE A 152 0.90 -4.16 17.79
CA PHE A 152 0.25 -4.93 16.74
C PHE A 152 -1.13 -5.44 17.17
N LEU A 153 -1.26 -5.95 18.40
CA LEU A 153 -2.56 -6.41 18.92
C LEU A 153 -3.57 -5.29 19.15
N LYS A 154 -3.10 -4.06 19.44
CA LYS A 154 -3.95 -2.88 19.60
C LYS A 154 -4.38 -2.27 18.26
N GLY A 155 -3.78 -2.69 17.15
CA GLY A 155 -3.98 -2.08 15.84
C GLY A 155 -3.34 -0.69 15.71
N ASN A 156 -2.30 -0.42 16.51
CA ASN A 156 -1.53 0.81 16.49
C ASN A 156 -0.32 0.74 15.54
#